data_AF-A0AA43D086-F1
#
_entry.id   AF-A0AA43D086-F1
#
_cell.length_a   1.000
_cell.length_b   1.000
_cell.length_c   1.000
_cell.angle_alpha   90.00
_cell.angle_beta   90.00
_cell.angle_gamma   90.00
#
_symmetry.space_group_name_H-M   'P 1'
#
loop_
_entity.id
_entity.type
_entity.pdbx_description
1 polymer ?
#
loop_
_entity_poly.entity_id
_entity_poly.type
_entity_poly.pdbx_seq_one_letter_code
_entity_poly.pdbx_strand_id
1 'polypeptide(L)'
;MNNHQYRQSFLRVLRAAAVYFGIVFGVGFLLAMVRVPFLVPRWGERVAELVEMPFMLVAIFFAAGYVVRKYSPVVSRCGWLIVGVVALAMLLAAELVLAIVLAERSVSEYIAGRDPVSGAVYLGALVVYAVMPWLRR
;
A
#
# COMPACT_ATOMS: atom_id res chain seq x y z
N MET A 1 11.01 -10.26 33.02
CA MET A 1 10.97 -9.88 31.59
C MET A 1 9.79 -8.93 31.41
N ASN A 2 10.06 -7.65 31.19
CA ASN A 2 9.16 -6.56 31.60
C ASN A 2 8.25 -6.04 30.48
N ASN A 3 6.98 -5.76 30.79
CA ASN A 3 5.94 -5.20 29.91
C ASN A 3 6.39 -3.95 29.10
N HIS A 4 7.36 -3.19 29.59
CA HIS A 4 7.89 -2.01 28.91
C HIS A 4 8.61 -2.33 27.59
N GLN A 5 9.31 -3.47 27.50
CA GLN A 5 10.09 -3.84 26.32
C GLN A 5 9.20 -4.33 25.17
N TYR A 6 8.10 -5.03 25.50
CA TYR A 6 7.06 -5.41 24.55
C TYR A 6 6.36 -4.17 23.95
N ARG A 7 5.99 -3.21 24.80
CA ARG A 7 5.31 -1.98 24.35
C ARG A 7 6.20 -1.14 23.42
N GLN A 8 7.50 -1.02 23.73
CA GLN A 8 8.43 -0.30 22.85
C GLN A 8 8.66 -1.02 21.50
N SER A 9 8.73 -2.34 21.50
CA SER A 9 8.90 -3.12 20.27
C SER A 9 7.66 -2.99 19.37
N PHE A 10 6.47 -3.08 19.96
CA PHE A 10 5.19 -2.90 19.26
C PHE A 10 5.05 -1.51 18.63
N LEU A 11 5.33 -0.44 19.39
CA LEU A 11 5.28 0.93 18.86
C LEU A 11 6.23 1.17 17.69
N ARG A 12 7.39 0.50 17.69
CA ARG A 12 8.36 0.60 16.59
C ARG A 12 7.90 -0.17 15.35
N VAL A 13 7.28 -1.33 15.52
CA VAL A 13 6.60 -2.07 14.42
C VAL A 13 5.50 -1.20 13.82
N LEU A 14 4.66 -0.57 14.64
CA LEU A 14 3.59 0.31 14.17
C LEU A 14 4.15 1.54 13.43
N ARG A 15 5.24 2.14 13.93
CA ARG A 15 5.93 3.23 13.21
C ARG A 15 6.51 2.77 11.88
N ALA A 16 7.13 1.60 11.82
CA ALA A 16 7.64 1.05 10.56
C ALA A 16 6.51 0.82 9.55
N ALA A 17 5.37 0.27 9.99
CA ALA A 17 4.18 0.10 9.18
C ALA A 17 3.62 1.44 8.69
N ALA A 18 3.49 2.43 9.58
CA ALA A 18 2.98 3.76 9.23
C ALA A 18 3.88 4.49 8.23
N VAL A 19 5.22 4.39 8.36
CA VAL A 19 6.16 4.98 7.40
C VAL A 19 6.08 4.25 6.06
N TYR A 20 6.01 2.92 6.07
CA TYR A 20 5.88 2.13 4.85
C TYR A 20 4.59 2.46 4.10
N PHE A 21 3.47 2.47 4.81
CA PHE A 21 2.16 2.92 4.31
C PHE A 21 2.23 4.33 3.77
N GLY A 22 2.74 5.30 4.53
CA GLY A 22 2.74 6.70 4.13
C GLY A 22 3.52 6.95 2.84
N ILE A 23 4.63 6.24 2.62
CA ILE A 23 5.41 6.36 1.37
C ILE A 23 4.62 5.76 0.20
N VAL A 24 4.15 4.51 0.32
CA VAL A 24 3.49 3.82 -0.80
C VAL A 24 2.13 4.46 -1.13
N PHE A 25 1.34 4.79 -0.11
CA PHE A 25 0.08 5.51 -0.27
C PHE A 25 0.29 6.90 -0.86
N GLY A 26 1.29 7.65 -0.38
CA GLY A 26 1.60 8.97 -0.92
C GLY A 26 1.97 8.93 -2.40
N VAL A 27 2.81 7.96 -2.81
CA VAL A 27 3.15 7.76 -4.22
C VAL A 27 1.93 7.37 -5.05
N GLY A 28 1.14 6.40 -4.60
CA GLY A 28 -0.08 5.98 -5.31
C GLY A 28 -1.11 7.09 -5.42
N PHE A 29 -1.28 7.89 -4.37
CA PHE A 29 -2.18 9.05 -4.40
C PHE A 29 -1.71 10.10 -5.43
N LEU A 30 -0.43 10.45 -5.45
CA LEU A 30 0.12 11.38 -6.44
C LEU A 30 -0.01 10.85 -7.87
N LEU A 31 0.27 9.56 -8.08
CA LEU A 31 0.08 8.91 -9.38
C LEU A 31 -1.38 8.96 -9.80
N ALA A 32 -2.32 8.65 -8.91
CA ALA A 32 -3.75 8.74 -9.16
C ALA A 32 -4.21 10.17 -9.50
N MET A 33 -3.69 11.19 -8.81
CA MET A 33 -3.98 12.61 -9.11
C MET A 33 -3.54 13.02 -10.52
N VAL A 34 -2.51 12.39 -11.08
CA VAL A 34 -2.08 12.60 -12.46
C VAL A 34 -2.87 11.70 -13.41
N ARG A 35 -3.09 10.44 -13.05
CA ARG A 35 -3.76 9.44 -13.88
C ARG A 35 -5.18 9.86 -14.23
N VAL A 36 -5.98 10.23 -13.23
CA VAL A 36 -7.41 10.49 -13.38
C VAL A 36 -7.71 11.63 -14.38
N PRO A 37 -7.13 12.83 -14.27
CA PRO A 37 -7.43 13.92 -15.20
C PRO A 37 -6.71 13.80 -16.56
N PHE A 38 -5.55 13.13 -16.64
CA PHE A 38 -4.73 13.15 -17.87
C PHE A 38 -4.72 11.83 -18.64
N LEU A 39 -4.69 10.67 -17.98
CA LEU A 39 -4.53 9.37 -18.64
C LEU A 39 -5.90 8.74 -18.95
N VAL A 40 -6.85 8.81 -18.01
CA VAL A 40 -8.20 8.20 -18.19
C VAL A 40 -8.93 8.76 -19.42
N PRO A 41 -8.99 10.09 -19.66
CA PRO A 41 -9.71 10.63 -20.82
C PRO A 41 -9.06 10.29 -22.17
N ARG A 42 -7.76 9.95 -22.18
CA ARG A 42 -7.01 9.68 -23.39
C ARG A 42 -7.01 8.20 -23.75
N TRP A 43 -6.73 7.34 -22.77
CA TRP A 43 -6.42 5.92 -23.00
C TRP A 43 -7.40 4.97 -22.33
N GLY A 44 -8.43 5.50 -21.65
CA GLY A 44 -9.40 4.71 -20.88
C GLY A 44 -8.86 4.23 -19.54
N GLU A 45 -9.78 3.79 -18.68
CA GLU A 45 -9.50 3.44 -17.29
C GLU A 45 -8.54 2.25 -17.16
N ARG A 46 -8.77 1.19 -17.93
CA ARG A 46 -7.97 -0.04 -17.89
C ARG A 46 -6.49 0.16 -18.22
N VAL A 47 -6.19 0.88 -19.32
CA VAL A 47 -4.80 1.10 -19.74
C VAL A 47 -4.11 2.03 -18.75
N ALA A 48 -4.80 3.05 -18.28
CA ALA A 48 -4.29 3.98 -17.28
C ALA A 48 -3.91 3.25 -15.97
N GLU A 49 -4.74 2.32 -15.50
CA GLU A 49 -4.44 1.51 -14.31
C GLU A 49 -3.24 0.59 -14.52
N LEU A 50 -3.20 -0.14 -15.64
CA LEU A 50 -2.10 -1.07 -15.93
C LEU A 50 -0.74 -0.37 -16.04
N VAL A 51 -0.73 0.86 -16.58
CA VAL A 51 0.50 1.68 -16.65
C VAL A 51 0.98 2.07 -15.26
N GLU A 52 0.08 2.29 -14.30
CA GLU A 52 0.43 2.69 -12.93
C GLU A 52 1.04 1.54 -12.11
N MET A 53 0.59 0.30 -12.34
CA MET A 53 1.03 -0.89 -11.61
C MET A 53 2.55 -1.11 -11.55
N PRO A 54 3.33 -1.03 -12.64
CA PRO A 54 4.79 -1.16 -12.57
C PRO A 54 5.43 -0.05 -11.73
N PHE A 55 4.94 1.19 -11.80
CA PHE A 55 5.46 2.28 -10.95
C PHE A 55 5.16 2.02 -9.47
N MET A 56 3.98 1.50 -9.16
CA MET A 56 3.62 1.09 -7.81
C MET A 56 4.53 -0.03 -7.29
N LEU A 57 4.83 -1.05 -8.09
CA LEU A 57 5.76 -2.12 -7.69
C LEU A 57 7.17 -1.58 -7.41
N VAL A 58 7.65 -0.64 -8.22
CA VAL A 58 8.94 0.03 -7.99
C VAL A 58 8.91 0.83 -6.69
N ALA A 59 7.84 1.59 -6.44
CA ALA A 59 7.66 2.36 -5.20
C ALA A 59 7.64 1.44 -3.97
N ILE A 60 6.91 0.32 -4.04
CA ILE A 60 6.84 -0.72 -3.02
C ILE A 60 8.23 -1.27 -2.72
N PHE A 61 9.00 -1.61 -3.76
CA PHE A 61 10.36 -2.15 -3.63
C PHE A 61 11.31 -1.19 -2.91
N PHE A 62 11.30 0.09 -3.28
CA PHE A 62 12.14 1.11 -2.66
C PHE A 62 11.68 1.46 -1.24
N ALA A 63 10.37 1.62 -1.03
CA ALA A 63 9.79 1.91 0.29
C ALA A 63 10.10 0.78 1.28
N ALA A 64 9.93 -0.48 0.87
CA ALA A 64 10.27 -1.63 1.70
C ALA A 64 11.76 -1.62 2.06
N GLY A 65 12.65 -1.37 1.10
CA GLY A 65 14.09 -1.30 1.34
C GLY A 65 14.49 -0.18 2.30
N TYR A 66 13.87 0.99 2.16
CA TYR A 66 14.08 2.12 3.07
C TYR A 66 13.65 1.80 4.50
N VAL A 67 12.44 1.26 4.67
CA VAL A 67 11.91 0.92 6.00
C VAL A 67 12.70 -0.22 6.64
N VAL A 68 13.03 -1.27 5.87
CA VAL A 68 13.90 -2.35 6.33
C VAL A 68 15.24 -1.80 6.82
N ARG A 69 15.94 -1.00 6.01
CA ARG A 69 17.25 -0.44 6.40
C ARG A 69 17.15 0.44 7.66
N LYS A 70 16.05 1.16 7.84
CA LYS A 70 15.83 2.05 8.98
C LYS A 70 15.44 1.33 10.28
N TYR A 71 14.70 0.22 10.20
CA TYR A 71 14.14 -0.47 11.36
C TYR A 71 14.65 -1.91 11.56
N SER A 72 15.56 -2.40 10.72
CA SER A 72 16.19 -3.74 10.82
C SER A 72 16.78 -4.07 12.20
N PRO A 73 17.44 -3.14 12.93
CA PRO A 73 17.98 -3.45 14.26
C PRO A 73 16.95 -3.80 15.33
N VAL A 74 15.66 -3.61 15.05
CA VAL A 74 14.57 -3.70 16.05
C VAL A 74 13.52 -4.74 15.67
N VAL A 75 13.25 -4.91 14.37
CA VAL A 75 12.17 -5.77 13.90
C VAL A 75 12.72 -7.18 13.65
N SER A 76 12.19 -8.16 14.38
CA SER A 76 12.50 -9.57 14.18
C SER A 76 12.03 -10.04 12.80
N ARG A 77 12.56 -11.19 12.31
CA ARG A 77 12.17 -11.74 11.01
C ARG A 77 10.64 -11.80 10.87
N CYS A 78 9.93 -12.48 11.76
CA CYS A 78 8.48 -12.59 11.67
C CYS A 78 7.75 -11.24 11.84
N GLY A 79 8.36 -10.27 12.54
CA GLY A 79 7.81 -8.92 12.71
C GLY A 79 7.59 -8.18 11.39
N TRP A 80 8.36 -8.48 10.35
CA TRP A 80 8.18 -7.86 9.03
C TRP A 80 6.88 -8.26 8.32
N LEU A 81 6.35 -9.46 8.60
CA LEU A 81 5.00 -9.81 8.12
C LEU A 81 3.94 -8.95 8.81
N ILE A 82 4.10 -8.72 10.12
CA ILE A 82 3.19 -7.86 10.89
C ILE A 82 3.24 -6.43 10.35
N VAL A 83 4.44 -5.89 10.08
CA VAL A 83 4.60 -4.58 9.45
C VAL A 83 3.83 -4.50 8.13
N GLY A 84 4.00 -5.50 7.25
CA GLY A 84 3.32 -5.55 5.97
C GLY A 84 1.79 -5.65 6.08
N VAL A 85 1.28 -6.53 6.93
CA VAL A 85 -0.17 -6.71 7.17
C VAL A 85 -0.80 -5.45 7.77
N VAL A 86 -0.15 -4.83 8.77
CA VAL A 86 -0.65 -3.59 9.37
C VAL A 86 -0.64 -2.46 8.35
N ALA A 87 0.42 -2.34 7.56
CA ALA A 87 0.51 -1.33 6.50
C ALA A 87 -0.52 -1.56 5.38
N LEU A 88 -0.85 -2.82 5.06
CA LEU A 88 -1.95 -3.19 4.16
C LEU A 88 -3.31 -2.78 4.72
N ALA A 89 -3.58 -3.06 5.99
CA ALA A 89 -4.82 -2.63 6.63
C ALA A 89 -4.98 -1.10 6.61
N MET A 90 -3.91 -0.36 6.90
CA MET A 90 -3.90 1.11 6.80
C MET A 90 -4.15 1.59 5.37
N LEU A 91 -3.53 0.95 4.38
CA LEU A 91 -3.68 1.29 2.97
C LEU A 91 -5.13 1.10 2.49
N LEU A 92 -5.73 -0.07 2.77
CA LEU A 92 -7.11 -0.36 2.40
C LEU A 92 -8.11 0.56 3.12
N ALA A 93 -7.87 0.87 4.39
CA ALA A 93 -8.69 1.82 5.12
C ALA A 93 -8.63 3.22 4.51
N ALA A 94 -7.44 3.69 4.14
CA ALA A 94 -7.26 4.98 3.49
C ALA A 94 -7.89 5.03 2.09
N GLU A 95 -7.74 3.97 1.30
CA GLU A 95 -8.38 3.84 -0.01
C GLU A 95 -9.90 3.88 0.10
N LEU A 96 -10.48 3.17 1.07
CA LEU A 96 -11.93 3.18 1.32
C LEU A 96 -12.43 4.57 1.73
N VAL A 97 -11.70 5.26 2.62
CA VAL A 97 -12.04 6.63 3.03
C VAL A 97 -11.98 7.58 1.83
N LEU A 98 -10.92 7.52 1.01
CA LEU A 98 -10.81 8.34 -0.19
C LEU A 98 -11.92 8.03 -1.20
N ALA A 99 -12.26 6.75 -1.40
CA ALA A 99 -13.34 6.35 -2.29
C ALA A 99 -14.68 6.96 -1.84
N ILE A 100 -14.99 6.91 -0.54
CA ILE A 100 -16.22 7.50 0.00
C ILE A 100 -16.22 9.03 -0.14
N VAL A 101 -15.08 9.68 0.12
CA VAL A 101 -14.97 11.15 0.08
C VAL A 101 -14.96 11.70 -1.35
N LEU A 102 -14.31 11.01 -2.30
CA LEU A 102 -14.09 11.52 -3.66
C LEU A 102 -15.10 11.00 -4.69
N ALA A 103 -15.63 9.78 -4.52
CA ALA A 103 -16.42 9.15 -5.59
C ALA A 103 -17.90 9.57 -5.59
N GLU A 104 -18.41 10.23 -4.55
CA GLU A 104 -19.86 10.52 -4.33
C GLU A 104 -20.80 9.31 -4.58
N ARG A 105 -20.26 8.09 -4.66
CA ARG A 105 -20.94 6.85 -5.06
C ARG A 105 -20.79 5.77 -4.00
N SER A 106 -21.78 4.89 -3.94
CA SER A 106 -21.81 3.80 -2.97
C SER A 106 -20.70 2.78 -3.22
N VAL A 107 -20.13 2.22 -2.15
CA VAL A 107 -19.07 1.19 -2.19
C VAL A 107 -19.47 -0.01 -3.06
N SER A 108 -20.77 -0.33 -3.15
CA SER A 108 -21.31 -1.39 -4.01
C SER A 108 -21.16 -1.11 -5.50
N GLU A 109 -21.31 0.14 -5.94
CA GLU A 109 -21.13 0.50 -7.36
C GLU A 109 -19.65 0.48 -7.77
N TYR A 110 -18.75 0.84 -6.85
CA TYR A 110 -17.29 0.75 -7.07
C TYR A 110 -16.81 -0.70 -7.23
N ILE A 111 -17.37 -1.63 -6.45
CA ILE A 111 -17.02 -3.05 -6.54
C ILE A 111 -17.66 -3.70 -7.78
N ALA A 112 -18.90 -3.33 -8.13
CA ALA A 112 -19.62 -3.90 -9.28
C ALA A 112 -19.06 -3.45 -10.65
N GLY A 113 -18.42 -2.28 -10.71
CA GLY A 113 -17.82 -1.74 -11.94
C GLY A 113 -16.36 -2.11 -12.18
N ARG A 114 -15.69 -2.81 -11.25
CA ARG A 114 -14.25 -3.04 -11.33
C ARG A 114 -13.92 -4.06 -12.43
N ASP A 115 -13.10 -3.67 -13.41
CA ASP A 115 -12.65 -4.57 -14.49
C ASP A 115 -11.93 -5.79 -13.86
N PRO A 116 -12.36 -7.02 -14.17
CA PRO A 116 -11.81 -8.24 -13.56
C PRO A 116 -10.30 -8.42 -13.82
N VAL A 117 -9.77 -7.88 -14.91
CA VAL A 117 -8.34 -7.99 -15.25
C VAL A 117 -7.51 -7.03 -14.39
N SER A 118 -7.94 -5.76 -14.28
CA SER A 118 -7.24 -4.78 -13.44
C SER A 118 -7.37 -5.12 -11.95
N GLY A 119 -8.53 -5.64 -11.54
CA GLY A 119 -8.77 -6.12 -10.18
C GLY A 119 -7.80 -7.23 -9.76
N ALA A 120 -7.55 -8.22 -10.62
CA ALA A 120 -6.61 -9.30 -10.33
C ALA A 120 -5.16 -8.79 -10.18
N VAL A 121 -4.73 -7.86 -11.04
CA VAL A 121 -3.39 -7.25 -10.97
C VAL A 121 -3.24 -6.44 -9.69
N TYR A 122 -4.26 -5.64 -9.34
CA TYR A 122 -4.30 -4.89 -8.10
C TYR A 122 -4.20 -5.80 -6.86
N LEU A 123 -4.97 -6.90 -6.81
CA LEU A 123 -4.88 -7.88 -5.72
C LEU A 123 -3.48 -8.51 -5.64
N GLY A 124 -2.88 -8.84 -6.78
CA GLY A 124 -1.50 -9.32 -6.85
C GLY A 124 -0.51 -8.30 -6.28
N ALA A 125 -0.66 -7.02 -6.64
CA ALA A 125 0.16 -5.94 -6.12
C ALA A 125 -0.01 -5.74 -4.59
N LEU A 126 -1.22 -5.92 -4.04
CA LEU A 126 -1.45 -5.88 -2.59
C LEU A 126 -0.74 -7.02 -1.86
N VAL A 127 -0.76 -8.24 -2.44
CA VAL A 127 0.00 -9.37 -1.88
C VAL A 127 1.48 -9.05 -1.88
N VAL A 128 2.02 -8.56 -3.01
CA VAL A 128 3.42 -8.13 -3.11
C VAL A 128 3.73 -7.05 -2.07
N TYR A 129 2.89 -6.03 -1.94
CA TYR A 129 3.03 -4.95 -0.96
C TYR A 129 3.13 -5.48 0.48
N ALA A 130 2.26 -6.43 0.86
CA ALA A 130 2.26 -7.00 2.19
C ALA A 130 3.50 -7.86 2.47
N VAL A 131 4.02 -8.58 1.49
CA VAL A 131 5.20 -9.46 1.68
C VAL A 131 6.54 -8.78 1.40
N MET A 132 6.57 -7.64 0.70
CA MET A 132 7.82 -6.98 0.28
C MET A 132 8.78 -6.66 1.44
N PRO A 133 8.32 -6.15 2.61
CA PRO A 133 9.22 -5.91 3.75
C PRO A 133 9.86 -7.21 4.26
N TRP A 134 9.18 -8.35 4.08
CA TRP A 134 9.68 -9.68 4.42
C TRP A 134 10.64 -10.24 3.36
N LEU A 135 10.54 -9.80 2.10
CA LEU A 135 11.49 -10.23 1.05
C LEU A 135 12.79 -9.42 1.06
N ARG A 136 12.77 -8.15 1.51
CA ARG A 136 13.91 -7.22 1.43
C ARG A 136 14.85 -7.16 2.64
N ARG A 137 14.60 -7.95 3.67
CA ARG A 137 15.24 -7.87 5.00
C ARG A 137 16.43 -8.80 5.19
#